data_AF-A0A970H6K0-F1
#
_entry.id   AF-A0A970H6K0-F1
#
_cell.length_a   1.000
_cell.length_b   1.000
_cell.length_c   1.000
_cell.angle_alpha   90.00
_cell.angle_beta   90.00
_cell.angle_gamma   90.00
#
_symmetry.space_group_name_H-M   'P 1'
#
loop_
_entity.id
_entity.type
_entity.pdbx_description
1 polymer ?
#
loop_
_entity_poly.entity_id
_entity_poly.type
_entity_poly.pdbx_seq_one_letter_code
_entity_poly.pdbx_strand_id
1 'polypeptide(L)'
;MANRRKKKRLVPEAEQALEKFKLEIASELGIPAGEDAFSAALEQYKHEIAAELGIDSHIRSQGWQQVPSAVCGSVGGRIGGPIGGKMVRRMIEMAEKAMSGSTS
;
A
#
# COMPACT_ATOMS: atom_id res chain seq x y z
N MET A 1 4.62 22.48 -11.87
CA MET A 1 3.89 21.87 -10.74
C MET A 1 2.90 20.86 -11.30
N ALA A 2 3.01 19.57 -10.94
CA ALA A 2 2.14 18.53 -11.49
C ALA A 2 0.73 18.63 -10.89
N ASN A 3 -0.27 18.83 -11.74
CA ASN A 3 -1.68 18.89 -11.36
C ASN A 3 -2.12 17.52 -10.81
N ARG A 4 -2.15 17.36 -9.48
CA ARG A 4 -2.60 16.14 -8.81
C ARG A 4 -4.12 16.03 -8.96
N ARG A 5 -4.59 15.45 -10.07
CA ARG A 5 -5.98 15.01 -10.21
C ARG A 5 -6.28 14.03 -9.07
N LYS A 6 -7.08 14.45 -8.08
CA LYS A 6 -7.66 13.53 -7.10
C LYS A 6 -8.53 12.53 -7.87
N LYS A 7 -8.11 11.26 -7.91
CA LYS A 7 -8.94 10.20 -8.49
C LYS A 7 -10.13 10.00 -7.57
N LYS A 8 -11.33 10.39 -8.01
CA LYS A 8 -12.57 10.13 -7.28
C LYS A 8 -12.80 8.61 -7.28
N ARG A 9 -13.08 8.03 -6.10
CA ARG A 9 -13.45 6.62 -6.01
C ARG A 9 -14.75 6.38 -6.78
N LEU A 10 -14.92 5.17 -7.32
CA LEU A 10 -16.13 4.80 -8.05
C LEU A 10 -17.37 4.88 -7.14
N VAL A 11 -17.20 4.45 -5.89
CA VAL A 11 -18.20 4.56 -4.81
C VAL A 11 -17.55 5.37 -3.69
N PRO A 12 -17.79 6.70 -3.62
CA PRO A 12 -17.23 7.55 -2.58
C PRO A 12 -17.57 7.11 -1.16
N GLU A 13 -18.75 6.56 -0.96
CA GLU A 13 -19.27 6.08 0.33
C GLU A 13 -18.45 4.91 0.88
N ALA A 14 -17.81 4.14 0.00
CA ALA A 14 -16.96 3.01 0.37
C ALA A 14 -15.53 3.44 0.76
N GLU A 15 -15.18 4.72 0.69
CA GLU A 15 -13.82 5.21 0.97
C GLU A 15 -13.31 4.76 2.35
N GLN A 16 -14.08 5.01 3.40
CA GLN A 16 -13.68 4.67 4.77
C GLN A 16 -13.59 3.15 4.98
N ALA A 17 -14.53 2.40 4.40
CA ALA A 17 -14.52 0.94 4.47
C ALA A 17 -13.31 0.35 3.75
N LEU A 18 -12.94 0.90 2.58
CA LEU A 18 -11.76 0.48 1.82
C LEU A 18 -10.45 0.86 2.51
N GLU A 19 -10.38 2.02 3.16
CA GLU A 19 -9.20 2.40 3.93
C GLU A 19 -9.02 1.45 5.12
N LYS A 20 -10.09 1.20 5.89
CA LYS A 20 -10.07 0.20 6.99
C LYS A 20 -9.63 -1.18 6.49
N PHE A 21 -10.19 -1.62 5.36
CA PHE A 21 -9.84 -2.91 4.77
C PHE A 21 -8.36 -2.99 4.36
N LYS A 22 -7.81 -1.92 3.78
CA LYS A 22 -6.38 -1.82 3.46
C LYS A 22 -5.51 -1.91 4.72
N LEU A 23 -5.90 -1.24 5.81
CA LEU A 23 -5.18 -1.28 7.09
C LEU A 23 -5.21 -2.67 7.73
N GLU A 24 -6.36 -3.36 7.69
CA GLU A 24 -6.50 -4.75 8.14
C GLU A 24 -5.57 -5.68 7.37
N ILE A 25 -5.60 -5.61 6.03
CA ILE A 25 -4.74 -6.41 5.16
C ILE A 25 -3.26 -6.12 5.40
N ALA A 26 -2.88 -4.85 5.56
CA ALA A 26 -1.51 -4.48 5.86
C ALA A 26 -1.06 -5.06 7.21
N SER A 27 -1.89 -4.94 8.25
CA SER A 27 -1.64 -5.50 9.57
C SER A 27 -1.46 -7.02 9.53
N GLU A 28 -2.30 -7.72 8.76
CA GLU A 28 -2.17 -9.18 8.55
C GLU A 28 -0.87 -9.57 7.83
N LEU A 29 -0.33 -8.70 6.98
CA LEU A 29 0.93 -8.94 6.26
C LEU A 29 2.15 -8.52 7.09
N GLY A 30 1.95 -8.01 8.31
CA GLY A 30 3.01 -7.36 9.09
C GLY A 30 3.54 -6.10 8.42
N ILE A 31 2.85 -5.59 7.39
CA ILE A 31 3.24 -4.38 6.70
C ILE A 31 2.67 -3.21 7.47
N PRO A 32 3.51 -2.26 7.83
CA PRO A 32 3.01 -1.09 8.47
C PRO A 32 2.24 -0.17 7.54
N ALA A 33 0.92 -0.13 7.69
CA ALA A 33 0.08 0.88 7.06
C ALA A 33 -0.87 1.43 8.12
N GLY A 34 -0.68 2.69 8.50
CA GLY A 34 -1.51 3.42 9.47
C GLY A 34 -1.23 4.92 9.35
N GLU A 35 -2.27 5.75 9.51
CA GLU A 35 -2.24 7.17 9.14
C GLU A 35 -1.38 8.03 10.09
N ASP A 36 -1.36 7.76 11.41
CA ASP A 36 -0.74 8.70 12.37
C ASP A 36 0.32 8.09 13.33
N ALA A 37 0.36 6.77 13.53
CA ALA A 37 1.23 6.14 14.55
C ALA A 37 2.50 5.46 13.99
N PHE A 38 2.84 5.67 12.73
CA PHE A 38 3.74 4.75 12.03
C PHE A 38 4.76 5.41 11.09
N SER A 39 5.18 6.66 11.34
CA SER A 39 6.28 7.24 10.56
C SER A 39 7.58 6.46 10.77
N ALA A 40 7.95 6.18 12.02
CA ALA A 40 9.23 5.54 12.34
C ALA A 40 9.34 4.13 11.77
N ALA A 41 8.35 3.27 12.01
CA ALA A 41 8.46 1.88 11.59
C ALA A 41 8.11 1.66 10.10
N LEU A 42 7.35 2.56 9.45
CA LEU A 42 7.19 2.55 7.99
C LEU A 42 8.46 3.04 7.33
N GLU A 43 9.12 4.06 7.89
CA GLU A 43 10.43 4.51 7.43
C GLU A 43 11.46 3.38 7.59
N GLN A 44 11.49 2.68 8.73
CA GLN A 44 12.34 1.49 8.91
C GLN A 44 12.05 0.44 7.83
N TYR A 45 10.77 0.12 7.59
CA TYR A 45 10.40 -0.85 6.55
C TYR A 45 10.79 -0.40 5.14
N LYS A 46 10.65 0.89 4.82
CA LYS A 46 11.15 1.45 3.55
C LYS A 46 12.67 1.33 3.44
N HIS A 47 13.39 1.56 4.54
CA HIS A 47 14.84 1.41 4.61
C HIS A 47 15.30 -0.05 4.48
N GLU A 48 14.55 -1.01 5.04
CA GLU A 48 14.80 -2.44 4.85
C GLU A 48 14.65 -2.83 3.37
N ILE A 49 13.55 -2.43 2.73
CA ILE A 49 13.34 -2.68 1.30
C ILE A 49 14.40 -1.95 0.46
N ALA A 50 14.76 -0.73 0.83
CA ALA A 50 15.83 0.02 0.17
C ALA A 50 17.19 -0.68 0.31
N ALA A 51 17.45 -1.35 1.45
CA ALA A 51 18.68 -2.09 1.67
C ALA A 51 18.71 -3.34 0.78
N GLU A 52 17.60 -4.07 0.66
CA GLU A 52 17.46 -5.18 -0.29
C GLU A 52 17.66 -4.74 -1.75
N LEU A 53 17.26 -3.52 -2.08
CA LEU A 53 17.43 -2.93 -3.41
C LEU A 53 18.82 -2.31 -3.62
N GLY A 54 19.69 -2.29 -2.60
CA GLY A 54 21.04 -1.72 -2.67
C GLY A 54 21.10 -0.20 -2.75
N ILE A 55 20.01 0.49 -2.40
CA ILE A 55 19.88 1.96 -2.51
C ILE A 55 19.85 2.67 -1.14
N ASP A 56 19.82 1.91 -0.04
CA ASP A 56 19.74 2.45 1.32
C ASP A 56 20.88 3.43 1.66
N SER A 57 22.11 3.11 1.26
CA SER A 57 23.27 3.98 1.49
C SER A 57 23.11 5.35 0.81
N HIS A 58 22.57 5.35 -0.41
CA HIS A 58 22.28 6.58 -1.15
C HIS A 58 21.14 7.37 -0.48
N ILE A 59 20.07 6.70 -0.04
CA ILE A 59 18.95 7.35 0.66
C ILE A 59 19.43 7.99 1.97
N ARG A 60 20.24 7.28 2.76
CA ARG A 60 20.76 7.81 4.03
C ARG A 60 21.69 9.01 3.84
N SER A 61 22.40 9.09 2.72
CA SER A 61 23.38 10.17 2.46
C SER A 61 22.77 11.37 1.74
N GLN A 62 21.90 11.13 0.76
CA GLN A 62 21.38 12.15 -0.17
C GLN A 62 19.88 12.44 0.03
N GLY A 63 19.19 11.60 0.80
CA GLY A 63 17.75 11.69 1.03
C GLY A 63 16.92 11.10 -0.10
N TRP A 64 15.65 10.81 0.21
CA TRP A 64 14.67 10.30 -0.76
C TRP A 64 14.41 11.26 -1.93
N GLN A 65 14.66 12.56 -1.76
CA GLN A 65 14.43 13.57 -2.80
C GLN A 65 15.38 13.41 -3.99
N GLN A 66 16.53 12.80 -3.79
CA GLN A 66 17.53 12.57 -4.83
C GLN A 66 17.40 11.19 -5.48
N VAL A 67 16.52 10.34 -4.95
CA VAL A 67 16.24 9.02 -5.53
C VAL A 67 15.35 9.18 -6.76
N PRO A 68 15.70 8.55 -7.90
CA PRO A 68 14.85 8.56 -9.09
C PRO A 68 13.43 8.05 -8.78
N SER A 69 12.41 8.70 -9.34
CA SER A 69 11.00 8.33 -9.10
C SER A 69 10.69 6.86 -9.38
N ALA A 70 11.36 6.26 -10.37
CA ALA A 70 11.22 4.84 -10.68
C ALA A 70 11.69 3.93 -9.53
N VAL A 71 12.75 4.33 -8.84
CA VAL A 71 13.36 3.61 -7.71
C VAL A 71 12.53 3.82 -6.43
N CYS A 72 12.03 5.03 -6.19
CA CYS A 72 11.02 5.24 -5.15
C CYS A 72 9.76 4.39 -5.41
N GLY A 73 9.38 4.26 -6.68
CA GLY A 73 8.27 3.42 -7.14
C GLY A 73 8.49 1.93 -6.87
N SER A 74 9.72 1.41 -6.98
CA SER A 74 10.01 0.00 -6.68
C SER A 74 9.93 -0.29 -5.19
N VAL A 75 10.40 0.61 -4.32
CA VAL A 75 10.22 0.51 -2.86
C VAL A 75 8.72 0.55 -2.51
N GLY A 76 8.01 1.58 -2.98
CA GLY A 76 6.58 1.73 -2.73
C GLY A 76 5.75 0.56 -3.28
N GLY A 77 6.16 -0.01 -4.43
CA GLY A 77 5.53 -1.17 -5.04
C GLY A 77 5.68 -2.45 -4.21
N ARG A 78 6.84 -2.66 -3.56
CA ARG A 78 7.05 -3.79 -2.63
C ARG A 78 6.19 -3.69 -1.37
N ILE A 79 5.81 -2.48 -0.97
CA ILE A 79 4.90 -2.23 0.16
C ILE A 79 3.44 -2.38 -0.28
N GLY A 80 3.02 -1.62 -1.28
CA GLY A 80 1.61 -1.52 -1.70
C GLY A 80 1.12 -2.70 -2.54
N GLY A 81 2.01 -3.36 -3.28
CA GLY A 81 1.67 -4.48 -4.17
C GLY A 81 1.03 -5.66 -3.44
N PRO A 82 1.68 -6.22 -2.40
CA PRO A 82 1.11 -7.32 -1.60
C PRO A 82 -0.23 -6.96 -0.94
N ILE A 83 -0.34 -5.73 -0.41
CA ILE A 83 -1.58 -5.22 0.20
C ILE A 83 -2.70 -5.21 -0.83
N GLY A 84 -2.49 -4.51 -1.96
CA GLY A 84 -3.50 -4.40 -3.01
C GLY A 84 -3.88 -5.75 -3.62
N GLY A 85 -2.90 -6.64 -3.83
CA GLY A 85 -3.14 -7.99 -4.33
C GLY A 85 -4.01 -8.83 -3.39
N LYS A 86 -3.73 -8.78 -2.08
CA LYS A 86 -4.53 -9.50 -1.08
C LYS A 86 -5.93 -8.89 -0.92
N MET A 87 -6.06 -7.56 -1.01
CA MET A 87 -7.36 -6.89 -1.05
C MET A 87 -8.21 -7.41 -2.21
N VAL A 88 -7.67 -7.43 -3.43
CA VAL A 88 -8.39 -7.90 -4.62
C VAL A 88 -8.83 -9.36 -4.47
N ARG A 89 -7.95 -10.26 -4.02
CA ARG A 89 -8.30 -11.67 -3.82
C ARG A 89 -9.47 -11.86 -2.86
N ARG A 90 -9.46 -11.14 -1.73
CA ARG A 90 -10.50 -11.28 -0.71
C ARG A 90 -11.82 -10.60 -1.10
N MET A 91 -11.75 -9.52 -1.88
CA MET A 91 -12.95 -8.96 -2.52
C MET A 91 -13.59 -9.94 -3.51
N ILE A 92 -12.78 -10.64 -4.30
CA ILE A 92 -13.28 -11.69 -5.22
C ILE A 92 -13.92 -12.82 -4.42
N GLU A 93 -13.27 -13.30 -3.36
CA GLU A 93 -13.83 -14.35 -2.49
C GLU A 93 -15.18 -13.93 -1.88
N MET A 94 -15.30 -12.69 -1.40
CA MET A 94 -16.57 -12.16 -0.87
C MET A 94 -17.65 -12.10 -1.95
N ALA A 95 -17.29 -11.69 -3.17
CA ALA A 95 -18.23 -11.65 -4.30
C ALA A 95 -18.68 -13.06 -4.70
N GLU A 96 -17.77 -14.03 -4.78
CA GLU A 96 -18.08 -15.43 -5.08
C GLU A 96 -19.04 -16.03 -4.05
N LYS A 97 -18.77 -15.80 -2.74
CA LYS A 97 -19.66 -16.25 -1.66
C LYS A 97 -21.06 -15.63 -1.75
N ALA A 98 -21.16 -14.34 -2.08
CA ALA A 98 -22.44 -13.66 -2.26
C ALA A 98 -23.22 -14.23 -3.45
N MET A 99 -22.54 -14.52 -4.56
CA MET A 99 -23.16 -15.16 -5.73
C MET A 99 -23.59 -16.59 -5.45
N SER A 100 -22.77 -17.40 -4.77
CA SER A 100 -23.13 -18.78 -4.42
C SER A 100 -24.28 -18.86 -3.41
N GLY A 101 -24.37 -17.90 -2.49
CA GLY A 101 -25.45 -17.81 -1.50
C GLY A 101 -26.78 -17.28 -2.05
N SER A 102 -26.80 -16.75 -3.28
CA SER A 102 -28.02 -16.23 -3.94
C SER A 102 -28.76 -17.27 -4.77
N THR A 103 -28.35 -18.54 -4.71
CA THR A 103 -28.95 -19.65 -5.49
C THR A 103 -29.85 -20.54 -4.61
N SER A 104 -30.59 -19.96 -3.67
CA SER A 104 -31.61 -20.67 -2.87
C SER A 104 -32.90 -19.88 -2.81
#